data_AF-A0A2Z5AAL9-F1
#
_entry.id   AF-A0A2Z5AAL9-F1
#
_cell.length_a   1.000
_cell.length_b   1.000
_cell.length_c   1.000
_cell.angle_alpha   90.00
_cell.angle_beta   90.00
_cell.angle_gamma   90.00
#
_symmetry.space_group_name_H-M   'P 1'
#
loop_
_entity.id
_entity.type
_entity.pdbx_description
1 polymer ?
#
loop_
_entity_poly.entity_id
_entity_poly.type
_entity_poly.pdbx_seq_one_letter_code
_entity_poly.pdbx_strand_id
1 'polypeptide(L)'
;MSTPLSADAASKILVDAFQPLGCVVSSGADGHDLALGVVDAQGKTLYNEDQLSESDYSDPLRLAGYIGTVRSELEGRGQTLDSWQMPFITDPDALPPPVLN
;
A
#
# COMPACT_ATOMS: atom_id res chain seq x y z
N MET A 1 -9.50 6.72 18.30
CA MET A 1 -8.38 5.77 18.50
C MET A 1 -8.45 4.79 17.36
N SER A 2 -7.53 4.89 16.39
CA SER A 2 -7.48 3.94 15.26
C SER A 2 -6.76 2.68 15.73
N THR A 3 -7.34 1.51 15.50
CA THR A 3 -6.70 0.24 15.83
C THR A 3 -5.48 0.08 14.93
N PRO A 4 -4.28 -0.16 15.49
CA PRO A 4 -3.08 -0.36 14.68
C PRO A 4 -3.27 -1.53 13.72
N LEU A 5 -2.90 -1.34 12.45
CA LEU A 5 -2.94 -2.41 11.46
C LEU A 5 -1.87 -3.43 11.80
N SER A 6 -2.28 -4.69 11.91
CA SER A 6 -1.32 -5.81 12.00
C SER A 6 -0.68 -6.07 10.63
N ALA A 7 0.51 -6.66 10.65
CA ALA A 7 1.23 -7.04 9.44
C ALA A 7 0.39 -7.86 8.43
N ASP A 8 -0.44 -8.80 8.89
CA ASP A 8 -1.36 -9.58 8.02
C ASP A 8 -2.36 -8.67 7.30
N ALA A 9 -2.97 -7.74 8.04
CA ALA A 9 -3.95 -6.81 7.49
C ALA A 9 -3.30 -5.88 6.46
N ALA A 10 -2.16 -5.28 6.81
CA ALA A 10 -1.39 -4.45 5.89
C ALA A 10 -0.97 -5.22 4.63
N SER A 11 -0.52 -6.47 4.78
CA SER A 11 -0.13 -7.32 3.66
C SER A 11 -1.29 -7.56 2.70
N LYS A 12 -2.49 -7.86 3.21
CA LYS A 12 -3.69 -8.04 2.38
C LYS A 12 -4.09 -6.77 1.64
N ILE A 13 -4.06 -5.62 2.33
CA ILE A 13 -4.35 -4.31 1.75
C ILE A 13 -3.39 -4.03 0.59
N LEU A 14 -2.08 -4.24 0.81
CA LEU A 14 -1.06 -4.03 -0.22
C LEU A 14 -1.31 -4.94 -1.44
N VAL A 15 -1.54 -6.24 -1.20
CA VAL A 15 -1.79 -7.19 -2.29
C VAL A 15 -3.02 -6.83 -3.12
N ASP A 16 -4.10 -6.43 -2.46
CA ASP A 16 -5.33 -5.98 -3.09
C ASP A 16 -5.12 -4.65 -3.86
N ALA A 17 -4.36 -3.73 -3.27
CA ALA A 17 -4.10 -2.41 -3.83
C ALA A 17 -3.27 -2.41 -5.11
N PHE A 18 -2.52 -3.47 -5.38
CA PHE A 18 -1.71 -3.58 -6.58
C PHE A 18 -2.32 -4.50 -7.65
N GLN A 19 -3.54 -5.01 -7.47
CA GLN A 19 -4.19 -5.78 -8.53
C GLN A 19 -4.37 -4.95 -9.82
N PRO A 20 -4.23 -5.55 -11.02
CA PRO A 20 -3.94 -6.97 -11.30
C PRO A 20 -2.44 -7.36 -11.28
N LEU A 21 -1.54 -6.48 -10.85
CA LEU A 21 -0.12 -6.77 -10.74
C LEU A 21 0.14 -7.80 -9.61
N GLY A 22 1.25 -8.53 -9.72
CA GLY A 22 1.67 -9.47 -8.70
C GLY A 22 2.30 -8.73 -7.53
N CYS A 23 1.62 -8.67 -6.39
CA CYS A 23 2.18 -8.12 -5.17
C CYS A 23 2.56 -9.24 -4.21
N VAL A 24 3.79 -9.19 -3.72
CA VAL A 24 4.35 -10.12 -2.75
C VAL A 24 4.75 -9.32 -1.54
N VAL A 25 4.20 -9.67 -0.38
CA VAL A 25 4.62 -9.09 0.90
C VAL A 25 5.30 -10.19 1.69
N SER A 26 6.43 -9.87 2.30
CA SER A 26 7.20 -10.81 3.12
C SER A 26 7.66 -10.11 4.38
N SER A 27 7.64 -10.81 5.50
CA SER A 27 8.22 -10.29 6.73
C SER A 27 9.74 -10.31 6.64
N GLY A 28 10.39 -9.21 7.00
CA GLY A 28 11.83 -9.11 7.13
C GLY A 28 12.37 -10.08 8.20
N ALA A 29 13.69 -10.31 8.18
CA ALA A 29 14.35 -11.25 9.08
C ALA A 29 14.20 -10.91 10.57
N ASP A 30 13.97 -9.64 10.89
CA ASP A 30 13.74 -9.13 12.24
C ASP A 30 12.30 -9.33 12.74
N GLY A 31 11.35 -9.65 11.83
CA GLY A 31 9.94 -9.87 12.16
C GLY A 31 9.13 -8.60 12.44
N HIS A 32 9.78 -7.45 12.56
CA HIS A 32 9.15 -6.13 12.76
C HIS A 32 8.93 -5.38 11.43
N ASP A 33 9.80 -5.59 10.46
CA ASP A 33 9.73 -4.96 9.15
C ASP A 33 8.98 -5.83 8.14
N LEU A 34 8.34 -5.18 7.17
CA LEU A 34 7.77 -5.82 5.99
C LEU A 34 8.54 -5.40 4.75
N ALA A 35 8.80 -6.35 3.86
CA ALA A 35 9.28 -6.10 2.51
C ALA A 35 8.11 -6.26 1.53
N LEU A 36 8.02 -5.32 0.58
CA LEU A 36 7.00 -5.32 -0.47
C LEU A 36 7.68 -5.49 -1.82
N GLY A 37 7.22 -6.43 -2.65
CA GLY A 37 7.62 -6.56 -4.04
C GLY A 37 6.41 -6.48 -4.95
N VAL A 38 6.44 -5.59 -5.94
CA VAL A 38 5.42 -5.51 -7.00
C VAL A 38 6.05 -5.92 -8.32
N VAL A 39 5.47 -6.93 -8.94
CA VAL A 39 5.87 -7.50 -10.23
C VAL A 39 4.75 -7.36 -11.26
N ASP A 40 5.12 -7.14 -12.52
CA ASP A 40 4.18 -7.16 -13.64
C ASP A 40 3.62 -8.56 -13.89
N ALA A 41 2.56 -8.66 -14.71
CA ALA A 41 2.06 -9.93 -15.25
C ALA A 41 3.14 -10.77 -15.96
N GLN A 42 4.19 -10.13 -16.48
CA GLN A 42 5.35 -10.80 -17.09
C GLN A 42 6.43 -11.23 -16.07
N GLY A 43 6.22 -11.01 -14.77
CA GLY A 43 7.17 -11.33 -13.71
C GLY A 43 8.34 -10.35 -13.58
N LYS A 44 8.25 -9.17 -14.20
CA LYS A 44 9.25 -8.11 -14.07
C LYS A 44 9.01 -7.33 -12.78
N THR A 45 10.02 -7.20 -11.93
CA THR A 45 9.94 -6.31 -10.75
C THR A 45 9.81 -4.86 -11.18
N LEU A 46 8.68 -4.27 -10.84
CA LEU A 46 8.35 -2.87 -11.14
C LEU A 46 8.72 -1.99 -9.95
N TYR A 47 8.47 -2.49 -8.74
CA TYR A 47 8.72 -1.78 -7.51
C TYR A 47 9.12 -2.77 -6.42
N ASN A 48 10.02 -2.36 -5.54
CA ASN A 48 10.36 -3.12 -4.35
C ASN A 48 10.63 -2.15 -3.19
N GLU A 49 10.18 -2.53 -2.01
CA GLU A 49 10.49 -1.91 -0.74
C GLU A 49 11.27 -2.92 0.10
N ASP A 50 12.49 -2.55 0.44
CA ASP A 50 13.42 -3.39 1.19
C ASP A 50 13.05 -3.42 2.68
N GLN A 51 12.55 -2.30 3.21
CA GLN A 51 12.17 -2.16 4.60
C GLN A 51 11.01 -1.19 4.79
N LEU A 52 9.85 -1.73 5.15
CA LEU A 52 8.67 -0.98 5.56
C LEU A 52 8.44 -1.22 7.05
N SER A 53 8.80 -0.23 7.85
CA SER A 53 8.73 -0.31 9.31
C SER A 53 7.29 -0.40 9.82
N GLU A 54 7.12 -0.99 11.00
CA GLU A 54 5.81 -1.10 11.67
C GLU A 54 5.09 0.24 11.78
N SER A 55 5.81 1.33 12.05
CA SER A 55 5.19 2.65 12.14
C SER A 55 4.53 3.13 10.83
N ASP A 56 4.98 2.65 9.68
CA ASP A 56 4.46 3.04 8.37
C ASP A 56 3.28 2.16 7.93
N TYR A 57 3.30 0.85 8.18
CA TYR A 57 2.14 0.00 7.84
C TYR A 57 1.07 -0.05 8.91
N SER A 58 1.43 0.15 10.18
CA SER A 58 0.50 0.09 11.31
C SER A 58 -0.46 1.28 11.31
N ASP A 59 -0.05 2.39 10.68
CA ASP A 59 -0.89 3.55 10.46
C ASP A 59 -1.60 3.46 9.09
N PRO A 60 -2.95 3.39 9.05
CA PRO A 60 -3.70 3.26 7.81
C PRO A 60 -3.53 4.47 6.87
N LEU A 61 -3.34 5.68 7.40
CA LEU A 61 -3.17 6.87 6.58
C LEU A 61 -1.79 6.89 5.93
N ARG A 62 -0.75 6.48 6.68
CA ARG A 62 0.61 6.30 6.13
C ARG A 62 0.61 5.26 5.03
N LEU A 63 0.02 4.08 5.27
CA LEU A 63 -0.06 3.01 4.29
C LEU A 63 -0.83 3.43 3.03
N ALA A 64 -1.96 4.13 3.18
CA ALA A 64 -2.74 4.65 2.05
C ALA A 64 -1.93 5.66 1.21
N GLY A 65 -1.26 6.61 1.85
CA GLY A 65 -0.41 7.59 1.16
C GLY A 65 0.77 6.94 0.44
N TYR A 66 1.38 5.94 1.07
CA TYR A 66 2.43 5.13 0.48
C TYR A 66 1.93 4.39 -0.77
N ILE A 67 0.83 3.66 -0.67
CA ILE A 67 0.21 2.96 -1.80
C ILE A 67 -0.10 3.93 -2.95
N GLY A 68 -0.71 5.08 -2.66
CA GLY A 68 -1.02 6.08 -3.68
C GLY A 68 0.22 6.61 -4.40
N THR A 69 1.32 6.79 -3.68
CA THR A 69 2.61 7.20 -4.25
C THR A 69 3.17 6.12 -5.17
N VAL A 70 3.22 4.86 -4.71
CA VAL A 70 3.71 3.73 -5.51
C VAL A 70 2.84 3.51 -6.74
N ARG A 71 1.52 3.62 -6.62
CA ARG A 71 0.59 3.51 -7.76
C ARG A 71 0.83 4.61 -8.79
N SER A 72 1.00 5.86 -8.36
CA SER A 72 1.33 6.98 -9.27
C SER A 72 2.64 6.74 -10.01
N GLU A 73 3.66 6.22 -9.33
CA GLU A 73 4.94 5.83 -9.92
C GLU A 73 4.78 4.72 -10.97
N LEU A 74 3.94 3.71 -10.70
CA LEU A 74 3.65 2.61 -11.60
C LEU A 74 2.87 3.09 -12.84
N GLU A 75 1.86 3.94 -12.64
CA GLU A 75 1.10 4.55 -13.73
C GLU A 75 2.00 5.41 -14.63
N GLY A 76 2.92 6.19 -14.04
CA GLY A 76 3.94 6.94 -14.78
C GLY A 76 4.89 6.06 -15.60
N ARG A 77 5.09 4.80 -15.19
CA ARG A 77 5.86 3.78 -15.93
C ARG A 77 5.03 3.04 -16.99
N GLY A 78 3.77 3.41 -17.17
CA GLY A 78 2.84 2.81 -18.13
C GLY A 78 2.14 1.55 -17.62
N GLN A 79 2.09 1.33 -16.31
CA GLN A 79 1.33 0.24 -15.70
C GLN A 79 -0.10 0.67 -15.44
N THR A 80 -1.06 -0.23 -15.64
CA THR A 80 -2.48 0.02 -15.37
C THR A 80 -2.90 -0.77 -14.15
N LEU A 81 -3.34 -0.06 -13.11
CA LEU A 81 -3.80 -0.64 -11.84
C LEU A 81 -5.31 -0.50 -11.73
N ASP A 82 -5.97 -1.46 -11.08
CA ASP A 82 -7.42 -1.40 -10.87
C ASP A 82 -7.78 -0.32 -9.84
N SER A 83 -8.99 0.24 -9.93
CA SER A 83 -9.44 1.31 -9.03
C SER A 83 -9.58 0.79 -7.60
N TRP A 84 -8.55 1.03 -6.79
CA TRP A 84 -8.51 0.58 -5.41
C TRP A 84 -8.71 1.74 -4.44
N GLN A 85 -9.45 1.46 -3.36
CA GLN A 85 -9.60 2.38 -2.24
C GLN A 85 -9.34 1.64 -0.93
N MET A 86 -8.68 2.34 0.00
CA MET A 86 -8.33 1.81 1.32
C MET A 86 -9.58 1.30 2.06
N PRO A 87 -9.70 -0.02 2.34
CA PRO A 87 -10.92 -0.59 2.90
C PRO A 87 -11.17 -0.17 4.36
N PHE A 88 -10.13 0.29 5.06
CA PHE A 88 -10.22 0.74 6.46
C PHE A 88 -10.64 2.20 6.61
N ILE A 89 -10.54 3.00 5.54
CA ILE A 89 -11.10 4.36 5.52
C ILE A 89 -12.55 4.22 5.04
N THR A 90 -13.39 3.63 5.89
CA THR A 90 -14.85 3.56 5.64
C THR A 90 -15.56 4.85 6.05
N ASP A 91 -14.81 5.84 6.55
CA ASP A 91 -15.34 7.13 6.96
C ASP A 91 -14.96 8.22 5.95
N PRO A 92 -15.87 8.62 5.05
CA PRO A 92 -15.65 9.74 4.13
C PRO A 92 -15.64 11.11 4.83
N ASP A 93 -15.83 11.18 6.15
CA ASP A 93 -15.86 12.41 6.97
C ASP A 93 -14.48 12.70 7.62
N ALA A 94 -13.58 11.72 7.67
CA ALA A 94 -12.21 11.86 8.19
C ALA A 94 -11.21 12.51 7.20
N LEU A 95 -11.61 12.73 5.95
CA LEU A 95 -10.88 13.60 5.04
C LEU A 95 -11.20 15.05 5.43
N PRO A 96 -10.21 15.90 5.74
CA PRO A 96 -10.50 17.32 5.89
C PRO A 96 -11.14 17.81 4.59
N PRO A 97 -12.25 18.59 4.66
CA PRO A 97 -12.91 19.06 3.45
C PRO A 97 -11.87 19.77 2.58
N PRO A 98 -11.92 19.61 1.24
CA PRO A 98 -11.06 20.37 0.36
C PRO A 98 -11.27 21.84 0.72
N VAL A 99 -10.18 22.51 1.08
CA VAL A 99 -10.20 23.95 1.30
C VAL A 99 -10.63 24.60 -0.01
N LEU A 100 -11.92 24.89 -0.11
CA LEU A 100 -12.49 25.61 -1.24
C LEU A 100 -12.01 27.06 -1.07
N ASN A 101 -10.99 27.43 -1.85
CA ASN A 101 -10.54 28.80 -1.97
C ASN A 101 -11.10 29.43 -3.24
#